data_AF-A0A952R0U4-F1
#
_entry.id   AF-A0A952R0U4-F1
#
_cell.length_a   1.000
_cell.length_b   1.000
_cell.length_c   1.000
_cell.angle_alpha   90.00
_cell.angle_beta   90.00
_cell.angle_gamma   90.00
#
_symmetry.space_group_name_H-M   'P 1'
#
loop_
_entity.id
_entity.type
_entity.pdbx_description
1 polymer ?
#
loop_
_entity_poly.entity_id
_entity_poly.type
_entity_poly.pdbx_seq_one_letter_code
_entity_poly.pdbx_strand_id
1 'polypeptide(L)'
;MMVSIRRSRLWLVSGLLVLLSSALGYGSAQSAAATPSAISQVLLMDPSATRLVGSGAPIGGRLVLEASERVGEFLMLLIRADGSVETVRGARDLLGVFRVELPEGQRVELTRYFMSLDIVLTITRPSSRAGGGGGSETPGGGDPPPRPPPDDDDDDDDDDDDDDDDDDDDDDDDDDDD
;
A
#
# COMPACT_ATOMS: atom_id res chain seq x y z
N MET A 1 3.48 -23.15 41.84
CA MET A 1 2.48 -24.19 41.48
C MET A 1 1.93 -23.85 40.11
N MET A 2 2.25 -24.70 39.13
CA MET A 2 1.90 -24.56 37.71
C MET A 2 0.43 -24.91 37.45
N VAL A 3 -0.26 -24.17 36.59
CA VAL A 3 -1.42 -24.69 35.85
C VAL A 3 -1.30 -24.27 34.39
N SER A 4 -0.73 -25.18 33.60
CA SER A 4 -0.66 -25.10 32.14
C SER A 4 -1.89 -25.79 31.57
N ILE A 5 -2.73 -25.08 30.82
CA ILE A 5 -3.88 -25.68 30.10
C ILE A 5 -3.60 -25.61 28.61
N ARG A 6 -3.11 -26.73 28.09
CA ARG A 6 -3.01 -27.04 26.65
C ARG A 6 -4.42 -27.22 26.09
N ARG A 7 -4.75 -26.53 25.00
CA ARG A 7 -5.87 -26.90 24.12
C ARG A 7 -5.37 -27.09 22.70
N SER A 8 -4.87 -28.30 22.47
CA SER A 8 -4.71 -28.95 21.19
C SER A 8 -6.04 -29.03 20.45
N ARG A 9 -6.14 -28.37 19.28
CA ARG A 9 -7.23 -28.60 18.32
C ARG A 9 -6.72 -29.45 17.17
N LEU A 10 -7.08 -30.72 17.27
CA LEU A 10 -7.18 -31.75 16.24
C LEU A 10 -7.69 -31.16 14.91
N TRP A 11 -6.94 -31.35 13.82
CA TRP A 11 -7.46 -31.32 12.46
C TRP A 11 -7.11 -32.65 11.79
N LEU A 12 -8.02 -33.61 11.91
CA LEU A 12 -8.27 -34.71 10.97
C LEU A 12 -9.30 -34.12 9.98
N VAL A 13 -9.27 -34.32 8.66
CA VAL A 13 -9.42 -35.59 7.94
C VAL A 13 -9.03 -35.39 6.48
N SER A 14 -8.35 -36.39 5.93
CA SER A 14 -8.03 -36.65 4.53
C SER A 14 -9.24 -36.64 3.59
N GLY A 15 -9.09 -36.04 2.40
CA GLY A 15 -10.05 -36.12 1.31
C GLY A 15 -9.35 -36.27 -0.04
N LEU A 16 -8.88 -37.49 -0.32
CA LEU A 16 -8.35 -37.96 -1.59
C LEU A 16 -9.48 -38.02 -2.63
N LEU A 17 -9.37 -37.29 -3.74
CA LEU A 17 -10.07 -37.62 -4.98
C LEU A 17 -9.18 -37.30 -6.19
N VAL A 18 -8.43 -38.31 -6.61
CA VAL A 18 -7.75 -38.38 -7.90
C VAL A 18 -8.79 -38.87 -8.92
N LEU A 19 -9.20 -38.02 -9.85
CA LEU A 19 -9.89 -38.46 -11.07
C LEU A 19 -9.05 -38.09 -12.29
N LEU A 20 -8.41 -39.15 -12.79
CA LEU A 20 -7.71 -39.28 -14.04
C LEU A 20 -8.66 -38.97 -15.20
N SER A 21 -8.31 -38.02 -16.07
CA SER A 21 -8.98 -37.82 -17.36
C SER A 21 -7.92 -37.62 -18.44
N SER A 22 -7.41 -38.74 -18.94
CA SER A 22 -6.52 -38.81 -20.08
C SER A 22 -7.35 -38.71 -21.37
N ALA A 23 -7.52 -37.51 -21.90
CA ALA A 23 -8.03 -37.30 -23.25
C ALA A 23 -6.89 -36.79 -24.14
N LEU A 24 -6.39 -37.67 -25.00
CA LEU A 24 -5.50 -37.35 -26.11
C LEU A 24 -6.24 -36.46 -27.11
N GLY A 25 -6.03 -35.14 -26.98
CA GLY A 25 -6.48 -34.12 -27.91
C GLY A 25 -5.32 -33.61 -28.75
N TYR A 26 -5.53 -33.57 -30.06
CA TYR A 26 -4.60 -33.15 -31.09
C TYR A 26 -3.90 -31.82 -30.78
N GLY A 27 -2.58 -31.82 -30.92
CA GLY A 27 -1.72 -30.66 -30.72
C GLY A 27 -2.02 -29.55 -31.72
N SER A 28 -2.80 -28.57 -31.29
CA SER A 28 -2.56 -27.20 -31.70
C SER A 28 -1.19 -26.81 -31.13
N ALA A 29 -0.24 -26.49 -32.01
CA ALA A 29 0.89 -25.66 -31.64
C ALA A 29 0.33 -24.31 -31.22
N GLN A 30 -0.15 -24.25 -29.98
CA GLN A 30 -0.55 -23.04 -29.30
C GLN A 30 0.75 -22.27 -29.17
N SER A 31 1.03 -21.38 -30.13
CA SER A 31 2.02 -20.33 -29.94
C SER A 31 1.81 -19.84 -28.53
N ALA A 32 2.81 -20.03 -27.67
CA ALA A 32 2.90 -19.36 -26.39
C ALA A 32 3.03 -17.87 -26.73
N ALA A 33 1.93 -17.27 -27.16
CA ALA A 33 1.76 -15.84 -27.21
C ALA A 33 2.04 -15.44 -25.77
N ALA A 34 3.18 -14.77 -25.57
CA ALA A 34 3.58 -14.22 -24.29
C ALA A 34 2.33 -13.56 -23.71
N THR A 35 1.78 -14.17 -22.66
CA THR A 35 0.47 -13.77 -22.15
C THR A 35 0.68 -12.31 -21.74
N PRO A 36 0.04 -11.34 -22.43
CA PRO A 36 0.29 -9.93 -22.15
C PRO A 36 0.06 -9.74 -20.65
N SER A 37 1.05 -9.13 -19.98
CA SER A 37 1.09 -9.02 -18.53
C SER A 37 -0.30 -8.65 -18.02
N ALA A 38 -0.91 -9.57 -17.28
CA ALA A 38 -2.36 -9.59 -17.04
C ALA A 38 -2.83 -8.45 -16.12
N ILE A 39 -1.93 -7.56 -15.68
CA ILE A 39 -2.21 -6.47 -14.77
C ILE A 39 -2.79 -5.30 -15.57
N SER A 40 -3.99 -4.85 -15.17
CA SER A 40 -4.66 -3.67 -15.74
C SER A 40 -4.40 -2.41 -14.90
N GLN A 41 -4.23 -2.56 -13.59
CA GLN A 41 -4.01 -1.45 -12.67
C GLN A 41 -3.22 -1.89 -11.43
N VAL A 42 -2.40 -0.98 -10.92
CA VAL A 42 -1.66 -1.13 -9.67
C VAL A 42 -2.09 -0.02 -8.72
N LEU A 43 -2.48 -0.38 -7.51
CA LEU A 43 -2.81 0.56 -6.44
C LEU A 43 -1.87 0.31 -5.26
N LEU A 44 -1.37 1.37 -4.65
CA LEU A 44 -0.71 1.31 -3.34
C LEU A 44 -1.65 1.92 -2.32
N MET A 45 -1.95 1.17 -1.26
CA MET A 45 -2.74 1.63 -0.12
C MET A 45 -1.88 1.60 1.14
N ASP A 46 -2.27 2.38 2.15
CA ASP A 46 -1.68 2.23 3.48
C ASP A 46 -1.98 0.83 4.08
N PRO A 47 -1.30 0.42 5.17
CA PRO A 47 -1.48 -0.91 5.76
C PRO A 47 -2.91 -1.18 6.24
N SER A 48 -3.64 -0.11 6.58
CA SER A 48 -5.02 -0.14 7.02
C SER A 48 -6.02 -0.26 5.86
N ALA A 49 -5.57 -0.17 4.60
CA ALA A 49 -6.40 -0.13 3.40
C ALA A 49 -7.46 0.98 3.41
N THR A 50 -7.22 2.09 4.12
CA THR A 50 -8.15 3.22 4.23
C THR A 50 -7.75 4.38 3.32
N ARG A 51 -6.48 4.44 2.91
CA ARG A 51 -5.95 5.53 2.09
C ARG A 51 -5.17 5.02 0.88
N LEU A 52 -5.51 5.55 -0.29
CA LEU A 52 -4.70 5.40 -1.50
C LEU A 52 -3.45 6.28 -1.38
N VAL A 53 -2.28 5.66 -1.45
CA VAL A 53 -0.96 6.33 -1.37
C VAL A 53 -0.18 6.28 -2.68
N GLY A 54 -0.66 5.52 -3.66
CA GLY A 54 -0.14 5.56 -5.02
C GLY A 54 -0.99 4.78 -6.01
N SER A 55 -0.83 5.05 -7.30
CA SER A 55 -1.50 4.31 -8.36
C SER A 55 -0.78 4.42 -9.69
N GLY A 56 -1.00 3.44 -10.55
CA GLY A 56 -0.46 3.41 -11.90
C GLY A 56 -1.15 2.35 -12.74
N ALA A 57 -1.01 2.47 -14.06
CA ALA A 57 -1.49 1.47 -15.01
C ALA A 57 -0.37 1.12 -15.99
N PRO A 58 -0.15 -0.17 -16.28
CA PRO A 58 0.83 -0.56 -17.29
C PRO A 58 0.30 -0.24 -18.69
N ILE A 59 1.12 0.45 -19.49
CA ILE A 59 0.83 0.80 -20.89
C ILE A 59 2.06 0.45 -21.72
N GLY A 60 1.90 -0.49 -22.67
CA GLY A 60 2.97 -0.89 -23.57
C GLY A 60 4.22 -1.44 -22.87
N GLY A 61 4.05 -2.25 -21.81
CA GLY A 61 5.15 -2.83 -21.04
C GLY A 61 5.85 -1.85 -20.09
N ARG A 62 5.28 -0.65 -19.88
CA ARG A 62 5.79 0.36 -18.95
C ARG A 62 4.72 0.70 -17.92
N LEU A 63 5.11 0.77 -16.66
CA LEU A 63 4.24 1.20 -15.56
C LEU A 63 4.82 2.48 -14.97
N VAL A 64 4.09 3.58 -15.08
CA VAL A 64 4.36 4.79 -14.29
C VAL A 64 3.51 4.71 -13.04
N LEU A 65 4.17 4.61 -11.89
CA LEU A 65 3.55 4.52 -10.58
C LEU A 65 3.73 5.85 -9.85
N GLU A 66 2.64 6.58 -9.70
CA GLU A 66 2.63 7.79 -8.87
C GLU A 66 2.49 7.36 -7.42
N ALA A 67 3.50 7.62 -6.59
CA ALA A 67 3.51 7.21 -5.19
C ALA A 67 3.91 8.37 -4.27
N SER A 68 3.17 8.53 -3.17
CA SER A 68 3.44 9.52 -2.13
C SER A 68 4.82 9.32 -1.50
N GLU A 69 5.44 10.42 -1.05
CA GLU A 69 6.74 10.36 -0.38
C GLU A 69 6.66 9.71 1.02
N ARG A 70 5.48 9.73 1.66
CA ARG A 70 5.30 9.22 3.02
C ARG A 70 4.82 7.77 3.05
N VAL A 71 5.09 7.02 1.99
CA VAL A 71 4.82 5.58 1.98
C VAL A 71 5.85 4.94 2.89
N GLY A 72 5.42 4.42 4.05
CA GLY A 72 6.20 3.51 4.87
C GLY A 72 5.88 2.08 4.45
N GLU A 73 5.18 1.34 5.30
CA GLU A 73 4.49 0.11 4.89
C GLU A 73 3.30 0.42 3.98
N PHE A 74 3.01 -0.50 3.07
CA PHE A 74 1.88 -0.40 2.14
C PHE A 74 1.33 -1.77 1.73
N LEU A 75 0.09 -1.75 1.24
CA LEU A 75 -0.53 -2.85 0.52
C LEU A 75 -0.57 -2.50 -0.96
N MET A 76 0.06 -3.32 -1.79
CA MET A 76 -0.04 -3.23 -3.24
C MET A 76 -1.18 -4.12 -3.72
N LEU A 77 -2.13 -3.54 -4.44
CA LEU A 77 -3.18 -4.27 -5.15
C LEU A 77 -2.84 -4.33 -6.63
N LEU A 78 -2.79 -5.55 -7.16
CA LEU A 78 -2.62 -5.83 -8.58
C LEU A 78 -3.98 -6.25 -9.13
N ILE A 79 -4.63 -5.34 -9.83
CA ILE A 79 -5.90 -5.60 -10.49
C ILE A 79 -5.58 -6.15 -11.87
N ARG A 80 -6.14 -7.33 -12.19
CA ARG A 80 -5.93 -7.99 -13.48
C ARG A 80 -7.02 -7.64 -14.49
N ALA A 81 -6.76 -7.94 -15.75
CA ALA A 81 -7.70 -7.71 -16.86
C ALA A 81 -9.00 -8.54 -16.73
N ASP A 82 -8.96 -9.66 -16.01
CA ASP A 82 -10.12 -10.49 -15.69
C ASP A 82 -10.89 -10.02 -14.43
N GLY A 83 -10.44 -8.91 -13.82
CA GLY A 83 -11.02 -8.35 -12.60
C GLY A 83 -10.57 -9.02 -11.30
N SER A 84 -9.73 -10.06 -11.36
CA SER A 84 -9.13 -10.62 -10.15
C SER A 84 -8.16 -9.61 -9.52
N VAL A 85 -8.05 -9.68 -8.19
CA VAL A 85 -7.20 -8.78 -7.41
C VAL A 85 -6.23 -9.62 -6.60
N GLU A 86 -4.94 -9.33 -6.76
CA GLU A 86 -3.87 -9.92 -5.96
C GLU A 86 -3.31 -8.85 -5.01
N THR A 87 -3.15 -9.20 -3.74
CA THR A 87 -2.65 -8.29 -2.70
C THR A 87 -1.25 -8.72 -2.29
N VAL A 88 -0.31 -7.77 -2.33
CA VAL A 88 1.09 -7.98 -1.96
C VAL A 88 1.47 -6.95 -0.92
N ARG A 89 2.10 -7.37 0.19
CA ARG A 89 2.62 -6.44 1.19
C ARG A 89 3.91 -5.82 0.70
N GLY A 90 4.14 -4.56 1.05
CA GLY A 90 5.40 -3.90 0.76
C GLY A 90 5.75 -2.83 1.77
N ALA A 91 6.97 -2.35 1.66
CA ALA A 91 7.46 -1.24 2.44
C ALA A 91 8.44 -0.41 1.61
N ARG A 92 8.50 0.89 1.89
CA ARG A 92 9.56 1.76 1.42
C ARG A 92 10.56 1.92 2.55
N ASP A 93 11.83 1.63 2.28
CA ASP A 93 12.88 1.82 3.27
C ASP A 93 13.32 3.29 3.39
N LEU A 94 14.21 3.56 4.35
CA LEU A 94 14.74 4.91 4.62
C LEU A 94 15.56 5.48 3.45
N LEU A 95 16.05 4.62 2.56
CA LEU A 95 16.75 5.00 1.33
C LEU A 95 15.76 5.31 0.19
N GLY A 96 14.46 5.17 0.45
CA GLY A 96 13.39 5.43 -0.48
C GLY A 96 13.13 4.30 -1.47
N VAL A 97 13.74 3.12 -1.27
CA VAL A 97 13.57 1.96 -2.14
C VAL A 97 12.30 1.21 -1.75
N PHE A 98 11.45 0.96 -2.75
CA PHE A 98 10.24 0.17 -2.55
C PHE A 98 10.57 -1.32 -2.64
N ARG A 99 10.13 -2.09 -1.64
CA ARG A 99 10.26 -3.55 -1.58
C ARG A 99 8.90 -4.17 -1.36
N VAL A 100 8.70 -5.36 -1.91
CA VAL A 100 7.49 -6.18 -1.72
C VAL A 100 7.86 -7.53 -1.15
N GLU A 101 6.98 -8.06 -0.31
CA GLU A 101 7.10 -9.37 0.31
C GLU A 101 6.32 -10.40 -0.49
N LEU A 102 7.04 -11.37 -1.04
CA LEU A 102 6.47 -12.48 -1.79
C LEU A 102 5.84 -13.51 -0.84
N PRO A 103 4.96 -14.40 -1.32
CA PRO A 103 4.33 -15.45 -0.49
C PRO A 103 5.31 -16.35 0.25
N GLU A 104 6.54 -16.47 -0.24
CA GLU A 104 7.63 -17.24 0.35
C GLU A 104 8.37 -16.49 1.48
N GLY A 105 7.93 -15.27 1.83
CA GLY A 105 8.56 -14.38 2.80
C GLY A 105 9.76 -13.60 2.23
N GLN A 106 10.15 -13.86 0.98
CA GLN A 106 11.25 -13.15 0.34
C GLN A 106 10.86 -11.70 0.07
N ARG A 107 11.75 -10.75 0.44
CA ARG A 107 11.61 -9.34 0.08
C ARG A 107 12.40 -9.03 -1.18
N VAL A 108 11.73 -8.49 -2.19
CA VAL A 108 12.33 -8.10 -3.47
C VAL A 108 12.06 -6.63 -3.76
N GLU A 109 12.99 -5.97 -4.45
CA GLU A 109 12.76 -4.60 -4.92
C GLU A 109 11.59 -4.56 -5.90
N LEU A 110 10.73 -3.55 -5.77
CA LEU A 110 9.53 -3.40 -6.59
C LEU A 110 9.87 -3.33 -8.08
N THR A 111 10.96 -2.65 -8.45
CA THR A 111 11.46 -2.61 -9.83
C THR A 111 11.81 -3.99 -10.35
N ARG A 112 12.46 -4.83 -9.53
CA ARG A 112 12.82 -6.21 -9.89
C ARG A 112 11.59 -7.11 -10.00
N TYR A 113 10.60 -6.91 -9.13
CA TYR A 113 9.32 -7.60 -9.18
C TYR A 113 8.58 -7.34 -10.50
N PHE A 114 8.44 -6.08 -10.92
CA PHE A 114 7.79 -5.77 -12.20
C PHE A 114 8.63 -6.19 -13.41
N MET A 115 9.96 -6.15 -13.30
CA MET A 115 10.84 -6.64 -14.36
C MET A 115 10.65 -8.14 -14.62
N SER A 116 10.37 -8.96 -13.60
CA SER A 116 10.03 -10.38 -13.82
C SER A 116 8.66 -10.61 -14.45
N LEU A 117 7.85 -9.55 -14.57
CA LEU A 117 6.56 -9.53 -15.28
C LEU A 117 6.66 -8.83 -16.65
N ASP A 118 7.88 -8.62 -17.16
CA ASP A 118 8.19 -7.88 -18.38
C ASP A 118 7.62 -6.44 -18.38
N ILE A 119 7.52 -5.82 -17.19
CA ILE A 119 7.09 -4.43 -17.00
C ILE A 119 8.26 -3.57 -16.52
N VAL A 120 8.54 -2.49 -17.25
CA VAL A 120 9.48 -1.46 -16.80
C VAL A 120 8.78 -0.48 -15.88
N LEU A 121 9.16 -0.48 -14.60
CA LEU A 121 8.62 0.42 -13.59
C LEU A 121 9.34 1.78 -13.61
N THR A 122 8.56 2.86 -13.50
CA THR A 122 9.03 4.21 -13.19
C THR A 122 8.19 4.75 -12.05
N ILE A 123 8.82 5.10 -10.92
CA ILE A 123 8.12 5.68 -9.78
C ILE A 123 8.26 7.19 -9.85
N THR A 124 7.13 7.90 -9.87
CA THR A 124 7.08 9.36 -9.86
C THR A 124 6.43 9.84 -8.57
N ARG A 125 6.83 11.02 -8.11
CA ARG A 125 6.06 11.71 -7.06
C ARG A 125 4.74 12.16 -7.69
N PRO A 126 3.61 12.06 -6.97
CA PRO A 126 2.40 12.71 -7.42
C PRO A 126 2.77 14.16 -7.66
N SER A 127 2.63 14.64 -8.89
CA SER A 127 2.76 16.06 -9.14
C SER A 127 1.75 16.68 -8.20
N SER A 128 2.22 17.44 -7.20
CA SER A 128 1.37 18.32 -6.40
C SER A 128 0.67 19.15 -7.46
N ARG A 129 -0.53 18.73 -7.87
CA ARG A 129 -1.29 19.40 -8.90
C ARG A 129 -1.48 20.75 -8.26
N ALA A 130 -0.69 21.72 -8.73
CA ALA A 130 -0.67 23.06 -8.22
C ALA A 130 -2.13 23.44 -8.01
N GLY A 131 -2.46 23.99 -6.84
CA GLY A 131 -3.82 24.34 -6.42
C GLY A 131 -4.47 25.38 -7.33
N GLY A 132 -4.54 25.11 -8.63
CA GLY A 132 -5.23 25.85 -9.65
C GLY A 132 -6.69 25.48 -9.57
N GLY A 133 -7.40 26.20 -8.72
CA GLY A 133 -8.64 26.86 -9.12
C GLY A 133 -9.65 25.97 -9.80
N GLY A 134 -10.13 24.95 -9.08
CA GLY A 134 -11.44 24.35 -9.32
C GLY A 134 -12.46 24.90 -8.33
N GLY A 135 -12.40 26.20 -8.02
CA GLY A 135 -13.54 26.88 -7.42
C GLY A 135 -14.68 26.73 -8.41
N SER A 136 -15.66 25.89 -8.09
CA SER A 136 -16.98 26.01 -8.68
C SER A 136 -17.48 27.41 -8.35
N GLU A 137 -17.23 28.35 -9.25
CA GLU A 137 -18.06 29.52 -9.41
C GLU A 137 -19.44 28.98 -9.78
N THR A 138 -20.26 28.72 -8.76
CA THR A 138 -21.71 28.67 -8.91
C THR A 138 -22.12 30.03 -9.46
N PRO A 139 -22.67 30.16 -10.68
CA PRO A 139 -23.26 31.41 -11.13
C PRO A 139 -24.62 31.52 -10.43
N GLY A 140 -24.61 31.88 -9.15
CA GLY A 140 -25.78 32.04 -8.30
C GLY A 140 -25.76 33.43 -7.70
N GLY A 141 -26.24 34.41 -8.46
CA GLY A 141 -26.52 35.74 -7.96
C GLY A 141 -27.55 35.66 -6.84
N GLY A 142 -27.13 35.98 -5.63
CA GLY A 142 -27.96 36.23 -4.48
C GLY A 142 -27.14 37.07 -3.51
N ASP A 143 -27.57 38.30 -3.27
CA ASP A 143 -26.96 39.19 -2.29
C ASP A 143 -26.73 38.43 -0.95
N PRO A 144 -25.56 38.55 -0.32
CA PRO A 144 -25.38 38.01 1.02
C PRO A 144 -26.35 38.72 1.98
N PRO A 145 -27.05 38.00 2.86
CA PRO A 145 -27.78 38.64 3.95
C PRO A 145 -26.79 39.48 4.80
N PRO A 146 -27.23 40.61 5.39
CA PRO A 146 -26.38 41.43 6.22
C PRO A 146 -25.79 40.59 7.35
N ARG A 147 -24.47 40.73 7.55
CA ARG A 147 -23.75 40.06 8.64
C ARG A 147 -24.34 40.49 9.99
N PRO A 148 -24.53 39.57 10.95
CA PRO A 148 -24.74 39.96 12.34
C PRO A 148 -23.51 40.75 12.85
N PRO A 149 -23.69 41.65 13.81
CA PRO A 149 -22.57 42.35 14.44
C PRO A 149 -21.60 41.34 15.08
N PRO A 150 -20.30 41.67 15.19
CA PRO A 150 -19.34 40.84 15.92
C PRO A 150 -19.76 40.78 17.39
N ASP A 151 -19.87 39.58 17.93
CA ASP A 151 -19.85 39.37 19.37
C ASP A 151 -18.39 39.52 19.81
N ASP A 152 -18.12 40.65 20.48
CA ASP A 152 -16.97 40.83 21.36
C ASP A 152 -17.23 39.94 22.58
N ASP A 153 -16.68 38.73 22.60
CA ASP A 153 -16.45 38.01 23.84
C ASP A 153 -14.94 37.82 23.98
N ASP A 154 -14.38 38.73 24.77
CA ASP A 154 -13.19 38.57 25.57
C ASP A 154 -13.28 37.24 26.35
N ASP A 155 -12.37 36.31 26.09
CA ASP A 155 -11.92 35.36 27.09
C ASP A 155 -10.38 35.35 27.02
N ASP A 156 -9.83 36.34 27.72
CA ASP A 156 -8.60 36.19 28.47
C ASP A 156 -8.71 34.92 29.32
N ASP A 157 -7.81 33.96 29.13
CA ASP A 157 -7.26 33.17 30.22
C ASP A 157 -5.86 32.74 29.78
N ASP A 158 -4.91 33.60 30.17
CA ASP A 158 -3.60 33.21 30.66
C ASP A 158 -3.75 32.07 31.68
N ASP A 159 -2.89 31.07 31.59
CA ASP A 159 -2.32 30.29 32.71
C ASP A 159 -1.51 29.15 32.04
N ASP A 160 -0.23 29.35 31.84
CA ASP A 160 0.85 29.18 32.83
C ASP A 160 1.40 27.76 32.79
N ASP A 161 2.72 27.72 32.53
CA ASP A 161 3.74 26.85 33.12
C ASP A 161 3.39 25.38 33.38
N ASP A 162 4.14 24.48 32.74
CA ASP A 162 5.21 23.81 33.49
C ASP A 162 6.19 23.14 32.52
N ASP A 163 7.40 23.68 32.53
CA ASP A 163 8.64 22.92 32.35
C ASP A 163 8.59 21.68 33.24
N ASP A 164 8.95 20.52 32.71
CA ASP A 164 9.79 19.61 33.49
C ASP A 164 10.59 18.72 32.54
N ASP A 165 11.90 18.98 32.62
CA ASP A 165 12.99 18.08 32.28
C ASP A 165 12.71 16.66 32.78
N ASP A 166 13.16 15.66 32.03
CA ASP A 166 14.06 14.66 32.62
C ASP A 166 14.77 13.91 31.48
N ASP A 167 16.06 14.28 31.37
CA ASP A 167 17.13 13.40 30.94
C ASP A 167 16.97 12.04 31.64
N ASP A 168 17.01 10.96 30.86
CA ASP A 168 17.60 9.70 31.31
C ASP A 168 18.43 9.17 30.14
N ASP A 169 19.70 9.60 30.19
CA ASP A 169 20.84 8.74 29.93
C ASP A 169 20.55 7.34 30.52
N ASP A 170 20.71 6.30 29.72
CA ASP A 170 21.45 5.14 30.21
C ASP A 170 21.98 4.34 29.02
N ASP A 171 23.30 4.42 28.93
CA ASP A 171 24.19 3.39 28.43
C ASP A 171 23.65 1.99 28.76
N ASP A 172 23.71 1.08 27.80
CA ASP A 172 24.23 -0.24 28.11
C ASP A 172 24.91 -0.81 26.87
N ASP A 173 26.23 -0.66 26.96
CA ASP A 173 27.29 -1.46 26.38
C ASP A 173 26.99 -2.97 26.34
N ASP A 174 27.78 -3.64 25.50
CA ASP A 174 28.21 -5.03 25.63
C ASP A 174 27.17 -6.13 25.40
N ASP A 175 27.37 -6.89 24.32
CA ASP A 175 27.98 -8.20 24.52
C ASP A 175 28.48 -8.80 23.20
N ASP A 176 29.80 -8.92 23.16
CA ASP A 176 30.55 -9.94 22.44
C ASP A 176 29.91 -11.32 22.60
N ASP A 177 29.80 -12.09 21.51
CA ASP A 177 29.81 -13.56 21.62
C ASP A 177 30.23 -14.21 20.27
N ASP A 178 31.48 -14.68 20.29
CA ASP A 178 32.14 -15.82 19.58
C ASP A 178 31.90 -16.07 18.07
#